data_AF-A0A453RRQ1-F1
#
_entry.id   AF-A0A453RRQ1-F1
#
_cell.length_a   1.000
_cell.length_b   1.000
_cell.length_c   1.000
_cell.angle_alpha   90.00
_cell.angle_beta   90.00
_cell.angle_gamma   90.00
#
_symmetry.space_group_name_H-M   'P 1'
#
loop_
_entity.id
_entity.type
_entity.pdbx_description
1 polymer ?
#
loop_
_entity_poly.entity_id
_entity_poly.type
_entity_poly.pdbx_seq_one_letter_code
_entity_poly.pdbx_strand_id
1 'polypeptide(L)'
;ATLEIKKKILASKSLYMSHMEAFQNIVLLHKANTNSTLEDVSSLSAASCCSLDQLLACVEGEALKIFTDIQSLLADHRSELAHFTKELRDSFCISLDRTKDMSSFILGLFEKYTEETSKLQNHSNHTHEAQVKSLEEFQKAYEEQSKSEEQRLLADITSLVSKHIVRQRELVDVRLNSLGDAARGNKTFLDEHTSAMEGVTKDAKRKWEMFAEQAENDCKVGSSFSSAKHCRMETIMQECACTVDSAAQQWKKSHAAVNDLCTKQVAEVEVLVRGAIENNEQHEAEIASSRALAEEQASNSSKEILQDIDNLLEEARNSTSRVVSTVEAHSVEIQHLQENHSGQTSGVNTHAEKAFQSSYR
;
A
#
# COMPACT_ATOMS: atom_id res chain seq x y z
N ALA A 1 -5.31 93.42 -13.13
CA ALA A 1 -4.16 92.48 -13.03
C ALA A 1 -4.14 91.75 -11.68
N THR A 2 -4.08 92.44 -10.54
CA THR A 2 -3.89 91.80 -9.22
C THR A 2 -5.06 90.93 -8.75
N LEU A 3 -6.29 91.32 -9.06
CA LEU A 3 -7.50 90.53 -8.81
C LEU A 3 -7.47 89.17 -9.55
N GLU A 4 -6.84 89.14 -10.73
CA GLU A 4 -6.66 87.94 -11.54
C GLU A 4 -5.60 87.00 -10.94
N ILE A 5 -4.53 87.55 -10.36
CA ILE A 5 -3.49 86.76 -9.68
C ILE A 5 -4.07 86.07 -8.44
N LYS A 6 -4.86 86.78 -7.62
CA LYS A 6 -5.54 86.17 -6.46
C LYS A 6 -6.48 85.04 -6.85
N LYS A 7 -7.26 85.22 -7.94
CA LYS A 7 -8.11 84.16 -8.50
C LYS A 7 -7.30 82.92 -8.92
N LYS A 8 -6.17 83.13 -9.60
CA LYS A 8 -5.29 82.03 -10.02
C LYS A 8 -4.69 81.26 -8.82
N ILE A 9 -4.31 81.95 -7.75
CA ILE A 9 -3.81 81.31 -6.51
C ILE A 9 -4.89 80.42 -5.88
N LEU A 10 -6.11 80.95 -5.72
CA LEU A 10 -7.23 80.19 -5.18
C LEU A 10 -7.60 78.99 -6.08
N ALA A 11 -7.61 79.19 -7.40
CA ALA A 11 -7.83 78.11 -8.36
C ALA A 11 -6.74 77.03 -8.28
N SER A 12 -5.47 77.42 -8.15
CA SER A 12 -4.35 76.48 -7.97
C SER A 12 -4.47 75.68 -6.68
N LYS A 13 -4.86 76.32 -5.57
CA LYS A 13 -5.16 75.62 -4.31
C LYS A 13 -6.29 74.62 -4.50
N SER A 14 -7.40 75.04 -5.11
CA SER A 14 -8.55 74.16 -5.37
C SER A 14 -8.18 72.96 -6.23
N LEU A 15 -7.38 73.17 -7.27
CA LEU A 15 -6.90 72.10 -8.14
C LEU A 15 -6.00 71.13 -7.37
N TYR A 16 -5.09 71.65 -6.53
CA TYR A 16 -4.23 70.83 -5.69
C TYR A 16 -5.03 69.95 -4.72
N MET A 17 -6.03 70.51 -4.02
CA MET A 17 -6.91 69.74 -3.12
C MET A 17 -7.68 68.66 -3.88
N SER A 18 -8.22 68.97 -5.06
CA SER A 18 -8.92 68.00 -5.90
C SER A 18 -8.00 66.86 -6.35
N HIS A 19 -6.74 67.16 -6.70
CA HIS A 19 -5.76 66.12 -7.03
C HIS A 19 -5.44 65.22 -5.83
N MET A 20 -5.33 65.78 -4.63
CA MET A 20 -5.11 65.00 -3.41
C MET A 20 -6.30 64.10 -3.07
N GLU A 21 -7.51 64.59 -3.26
CA GLU A 21 -8.73 63.79 -3.13
C GLU A 21 -8.77 62.63 -4.14
N ALA A 22 -8.46 62.91 -5.41
CA ALA A 22 -8.39 61.88 -6.45
C ALA A 22 -7.34 60.81 -6.11
N PHE A 23 -6.17 61.21 -5.59
CA PHE A 23 -5.13 60.29 -5.14
C PHE A 23 -5.61 59.41 -3.97
N GLN A 24 -6.25 60.00 -2.96
CA GLN A 24 -6.83 59.23 -1.85
C GLN A 24 -7.86 58.19 -2.34
N ASN A 25 -8.72 58.59 -3.28
CA ASN A 25 -9.73 57.68 -3.83
C ASN A 25 -9.11 56.47 -4.55
N ILE A 26 -7.99 56.67 -5.27
CA ILE A 26 -7.24 55.57 -5.89
C ILE A 26 -6.67 54.63 -4.82
N VAL A 27 -6.12 55.17 -3.74
CA VAL A 27 -5.57 54.39 -2.62
C VAL A 27 -6.66 53.57 -1.93
N LEU A 28 -7.83 54.17 -1.66
CA LEU A 28 -8.98 53.48 -1.09
C LEU A 28 -9.47 52.36 -2.00
N LEU A 29 -9.55 52.61 -3.31
CA LEU A 29 -9.94 51.58 -4.29
C LEU A 29 -8.92 50.43 -4.33
N HIS A 30 -7.63 50.74 -4.31
CA HIS A 30 -6.57 49.74 -4.28
C HIS A 30 -6.65 48.90 -2.99
N LYS A 31 -6.80 49.53 -1.82
CA LYS A 31 -7.01 48.84 -0.53
C LYS A 31 -8.19 47.88 -0.61
N ALA A 32 -9.35 48.35 -1.05
CA ALA A 32 -10.55 47.52 -1.14
C ALA A 32 -10.36 46.32 -2.07
N ASN A 33 -9.76 46.54 -3.25
CA ASN A 33 -9.52 45.48 -4.22
C ASN A 33 -8.49 44.46 -3.74
N THR A 34 -7.37 44.92 -3.16
CA THR A 34 -6.34 44.04 -2.62
C THR A 34 -6.85 43.24 -1.42
N ASN A 35 -7.57 43.85 -0.49
CA ASN A 35 -8.15 43.16 0.66
C ASN A 35 -9.15 42.09 0.22
N SER A 36 -10.05 42.41 -0.70
CA SER A 36 -11.00 41.42 -1.27
C SER A 36 -10.25 40.25 -1.91
N THR A 37 -9.20 40.51 -2.69
CA THR A 37 -8.41 39.45 -3.32
C THR A 37 -7.68 38.58 -2.29
N LEU A 38 -7.18 39.17 -1.20
CA LEU A 38 -6.51 38.43 -0.13
C LEU A 38 -7.50 37.54 0.64
N GLU A 39 -8.72 38.03 0.90
CA GLU A 39 -9.81 37.24 1.48
C GLU A 39 -10.22 36.08 0.56
N ASP A 40 -10.31 36.33 -0.75
CA ASP A 40 -10.56 35.28 -1.75
C ASP A 40 -9.45 34.21 -1.72
N VAL A 41 -8.18 34.60 -1.63
CA VAL A 41 -7.04 33.66 -1.49
C VAL A 41 -7.15 32.83 -0.21
N SER A 42 -7.51 33.46 0.92
CA SER A 42 -7.69 32.76 2.19
C SER A 42 -8.83 31.74 2.11
N SER A 43 -9.97 32.13 1.53
CA SER A 43 -11.13 31.25 1.37
C SER A 43 -10.84 30.09 0.42
N LEU A 44 -10.12 30.34 -0.67
CA LEU A 44 -9.70 29.32 -1.63
C LEU A 44 -8.72 28.33 -0.99
N SER A 45 -7.81 28.80 -0.14
CA SER A 45 -6.89 27.94 0.62
C SER A 45 -7.66 26.99 1.54
N ALA A 46 -8.61 27.52 2.33
CA ALA A 46 -9.46 26.71 3.19
C ALA A 46 -10.32 25.71 2.40
N ALA A 47 -10.96 26.15 1.32
CA ALA A 47 -11.78 25.29 0.46
C ALA A 47 -10.96 24.17 -0.21
N SER A 48 -9.74 24.48 -0.64
CA SER A 48 -8.80 23.48 -1.19
C SER A 48 -8.44 22.44 -0.13
N CYS A 49 -8.21 22.87 1.11
CA CYS A 49 -7.90 21.96 2.20
C CYS A 49 -9.07 21.02 2.53
N CYS A 50 -10.28 21.56 2.64
CA CYS A 50 -11.48 20.74 2.83
C CYS A 50 -11.71 19.75 1.69
N SER A 51 -11.46 20.17 0.44
CA SER A 51 -11.60 19.29 -0.73
C SER A 51 -10.58 18.13 -0.70
N LEU A 52 -9.35 18.41 -0.25
CA LEU A 52 -8.32 17.40 -0.08
C LEU A 52 -8.69 16.39 1.03
N ASP A 53 -9.17 16.87 2.18
CA ASP A 53 -9.63 16.02 3.28
C ASP A 53 -10.78 15.09 2.85
N GLN A 54 -11.77 15.62 2.11
CA GLN A 54 -12.85 14.81 1.55
C GLN A 54 -12.36 13.73 0.59
N LEU A 55 -11.40 14.06 -0.28
CA LEU A 55 -10.79 13.09 -1.19
C LEU A 55 -10.05 11.99 -0.41
N LEU A 56 -9.25 12.37 0.58
CA LEU A 56 -8.50 11.42 1.40
C LEU A 56 -9.42 10.52 2.22
N ALA A 57 -10.51 11.06 2.78
CA ALA A 57 -11.53 10.28 3.48
C ALA A 57 -12.24 9.28 2.57
N CYS A 58 -12.54 9.66 1.32
CA CYS A 58 -13.11 8.76 0.32
C CYS A 58 -12.16 7.59 0.03
N VAL A 59 -10.89 7.90 -0.29
CA VAL A 59 -9.88 6.88 -0.58
C VAL A 59 -9.58 6.02 0.65
N GLU A 60 -9.62 6.57 1.87
CA GLU A 60 -9.53 5.78 3.10
C GLU A 60 -10.67 4.79 3.23
N GLY A 61 -11.91 5.21 2.96
CA GLY A 61 -13.06 4.31 2.98
C GLY A 61 -12.90 3.13 2.02
N GLU A 62 -12.47 3.40 0.79
CA GLU A 62 -12.21 2.35 -0.21
C GLU A 62 -11.04 1.44 0.20
N ALA A 63 -9.93 2.02 0.67
CA ALA A 63 -8.77 1.27 1.12
C ALA A 63 -9.11 0.37 2.31
N LEU A 64 -9.84 0.87 3.31
CA LEU A 64 -10.29 0.10 4.46
C LEU A 64 -11.21 -1.04 4.06
N LYS A 65 -12.10 -0.83 3.09
CA LYS A 65 -12.93 -1.89 2.54
C LYS A 65 -12.07 -3.00 1.93
N ILE A 66 -11.11 -2.64 1.08
CA ILE A 66 -10.17 -3.60 0.48
C ILE A 66 -9.39 -4.37 1.55
N PHE A 67 -8.85 -3.68 2.56
CA PHE A 67 -8.11 -4.34 3.64
C PHE A 67 -9.00 -5.30 4.44
N THR A 68 -10.24 -4.92 4.74
CA THR A 68 -11.21 -5.76 5.44
C THR A 68 -11.56 -7.00 4.61
N ASP A 69 -11.79 -6.82 3.30
CA ASP A 69 -12.08 -7.92 2.38
C ASP A 69 -10.91 -8.92 2.32
N ILE A 70 -9.66 -8.42 2.24
CA ILE A 70 -8.46 -9.27 2.25
C ILE A 70 -8.31 -10.00 3.60
N GLN A 71 -8.54 -9.33 4.73
CA GLN A 71 -8.49 -9.98 6.05
C GLN A 71 -9.52 -11.10 6.16
N SER A 72 -10.75 -10.88 5.69
CA SER A 72 -11.80 -11.90 5.65
C SER A 72 -11.38 -13.09 4.80
N LEU A 73 -10.88 -12.84 3.58
CA LEU A 73 -10.43 -13.89 2.68
C LEU A 73 -9.26 -14.70 3.27
N LEU A 74 -8.32 -14.03 3.94
CA LEU A 74 -7.23 -14.71 4.65
C LEU A 74 -7.74 -15.58 5.79
N ALA A 75 -8.73 -15.11 6.55
CA ALA A 75 -9.35 -15.89 7.62
C ALA A 75 -10.07 -17.14 7.08
N ASP A 76 -10.82 -16.98 5.99
CA ASP A 76 -11.51 -18.09 5.31
C ASP A 76 -10.51 -19.12 4.79
N HIS A 77 -9.46 -18.68 4.09
CA HIS A 77 -8.40 -19.57 3.60
C HIS A 77 -7.66 -20.31 4.71
N ARG A 78 -7.42 -19.68 5.87
CA ARG A 78 -6.82 -20.36 7.03
C ARG A 78 -7.72 -21.47 7.55
N SER A 79 -9.02 -21.19 7.67
CA SER A 79 -10.02 -22.17 8.10
C SER A 79 -10.10 -23.35 7.13
N GLU A 80 -10.21 -23.09 5.83
CA GLU A 80 -10.25 -24.13 4.80
C GLU A 80 -8.97 -24.97 4.78
N LEU A 81 -7.80 -24.33 4.89
CA LEU A 81 -6.53 -25.05 4.92
C LEU A 81 -6.40 -25.94 6.16
N ALA A 82 -6.85 -25.47 7.32
CA ALA A 82 -6.86 -26.25 8.55
C ALA A 82 -7.79 -27.47 8.40
N HIS A 83 -8.96 -27.29 7.79
CA HIS A 83 -9.89 -28.37 7.48
C HIS A 83 -9.27 -29.38 6.51
N PHE A 84 -8.75 -28.91 5.37
CA PHE A 84 -8.12 -29.75 4.36
C PHE A 84 -6.94 -30.56 4.92
N THR A 85 -6.10 -29.93 5.75
CA THR A 85 -4.98 -30.63 6.39
C THR A 85 -5.48 -31.70 7.35
N LYS A 86 -6.56 -31.42 8.09
CA LYS A 86 -7.18 -32.42 8.97
C LYS A 86 -7.72 -33.60 8.16
N GLU A 87 -8.45 -33.36 7.07
CA GLU A 87 -8.96 -34.41 6.18
C GLU A 87 -7.84 -35.26 5.58
N LEU A 88 -6.73 -34.64 5.17
CA LEU A 88 -5.55 -35.39 4.69
C LEU A 88 -4.97 -36.29 5.79
N ARG A 89 -4.81 -35.78 7.01
CA ARG A 89 -4.32 -36.59 8.13
C ARG A 89 -5.26 -37.74 8.46
N ASP A 90 -6.57 -37.48 8.50
CA ASP A 90 -7.58 -38.50 8.77
C ASP A 90 -7.56 -39.58 7.67
N SER A 91 -7.40 -39.18 6.40
CA SER A 91 -7.23 -40.10 5.27
C SER A 91 -5.99 -40.99 5.41
N PHE A 92 -4.84 -40.41 5.80
CA PHE A 92 -3.62 -41.20 6.07
C PHE A 92 -3.81 -42.17 7.24
N CYS A 93 -4.50 -41.77 8.31
CA CYS A 93 -4.82 -42.65 9.44
C CYS A 93 -5.71 -43.82 8.99
N ILE A 94 -6.78 -43.55 8.23
CA ILE A 94 -7.65 -44.59 7.68
C ILE A 94 -6.87 -45.56 6.78
N SER A 95 -5.97 -45.04 5.93
CA SER A 95 -5.12 -45.85 5.05
C SER A 95 -4.14 -46.72 5.84
N LEU A 96 -3.58 -46.19 6.93
CA LEU A 96 -2.69 -46.91 7.83
C LEU A 96 -3.43 -48.07 8.52
N ASP A 97 -4.62 -47.81 9.06
CA ASP A 97 -5.43 -48.81 9.74
C ASP A 97 -5.86 -49.93 8.78
N ARG A 98 -6.31 -49.57 7.57
CA ARG A 98 -6.64 -50.56 6.52
C ARG A 98 -5.44 -51.41 6.11
N THR A 99 -4.26 -50.81 5.99
CA THR A 99 -3.02 -51.53 5.66
C THR A 99 -2.69 -52.54 6.76
N LYS A 100 -2.83 -52.16 8.04
CA LYS A 100 -2.62 -53.04 9.19
C LYS A 100 -3.61 -54.20 9.24
N ASP A 101 -4.90 -53.91 9.05
CA ASP A 101 -5.96 -54.92 9.04
C ASP A 101 -5.73 -55.95 7.92
N MET A 102 -5.45 -55.45 6.70
CA MET A 102 -5.12 -56.31 5.56
C MET A 102 -3.86 -57.13 5.82
N SER A 103 -2.85 -56.52 6.45
CA SER A 103 -1.60 -57.20 6.76
C SER A 103 -1.81 -58.33 7.77
N SER A 104 -2.56 -58.07 8.84
CA SER A 104 -2.93 -59.10 9.81
C SER A 104 -3.66 -60.27 9.16
N PHE A 105 -4.62 -59.99 8.26
CA PHE A 105 -5.35 -61.02 7.53
C PHE A 105 -4.44 -61.85 6.63
N ILE A 106 -3.58 -61.22 5.81
CA ILE A 106 -2.70 -61.92 4.87
C ILE A 106 -1.62 -62.73 5.59
N LEU A 107 -1.04 -62.18 6.67
CA LEU A 107 -0.08 -62.92 7.49
C LEU A 107 -0.72 -64.17 8.12
N GLY A 108 -1.95 -64.05 8.61
CA GLY A 108 -2.73 -65.19 9.10
C GLY A 108 -3.00 -66.25 8.02
N LEU A 109 -3.23 -65.84 6.77
CA LEU A 109 -3.34 -66.79 5.64
C LEU A 109 -2.02 -67.53 5.38
N PHE A 110 -0.88 -66.84 5.41
CA PHE A 110 0.42 -67.49 5.20
C PHE A 110 0.78 -68.46 6.33
N GLU A 111 0.41 -68.15 7.57
CA GLU A 111 0.54 -69.07 8.71
C GLU A 111 -0.29 -70.32 8.49
N LYS A 112 -1.55 -70.17 8.07
CA LYS A 112 -2.43 -71.31 7.75
C LYS A 112 -1.89 -72.15 6.59
N TYR A 113 -1.36 -71.55 5.52
CA TYR A 113 -0.75 -72.31 4.43
C TYR A 113 0.49 -73.09 4.88
N THR A 114 1.30 -72.51 5.76
CA THR A 114 2.46 -73.20 6.34
C THR A 114 2.01 -74.40 7.17
N GLU A 115 0.95 -74.25 7.98
CA GLU A 115 0.35 -75.33 8.77
C GLU A 115 -0.20 -76.46 7.88
N GLU A 116 -1.02 -76.13 6.87
CA GLU A 116 -1.60 -77.13 5.97
C GLU A 116 -0.55 -77.84 5.12
N THR A 117 0.50 -77.12 4.67
CA THR A 117 1.65 -77.72 3.98
C THR A 117 2.38 -78.71 4.89
N SER A 118 2.57 -78.38 6.17
CA SER A 118 3.16 -79.30 7.15
C SER A 118 2.27 -80.53 7.41
N LYS A 119 0.95 -80.37 7.52
CA LYS A 119 0.00 -81.48 7.65
C LYS A 119 0.05 -82.41 6.44
N LEU A 120 0.09 -81.85 5.23
CA LEU A 120 0.20 -82.64 3.99
C LEU A 120 1.52 -83.42 3.94
N GLN A 121 2.63 -82.81 4.34
CA GLN A 121 3.93 -83.47 4.43
C GLN A 121 3.90 -84.66 5.40
N ASN A 122 3.33 -84.43 6.60
CA ASN A 122 3.19 -85.48 7.61
C ASN A 122 2.28 -86.61 7.14
N HIS A 123 1.17 -86.30 6.47
CA HIS A 123 0.28 -87.30 5.89
C HIS A 123 0.95 -88.11 4.77
N SER A 124 1.72 -87.43 3.91
CA SER A 124 2.54 -88.05 2.87
C SER A 124 3.57 -89.02 3.46
N ASN A 125 4.29 -88.60 4.51
CA ASN A 125 5.23 -89.45 5.26
C ASN A 125 4.53 -90.71 5.81
N HIS A 126 3.42 -90.52 6.53
CA HIS A 126 2.69 -91.62 7.16
C HIS A 126 2.10 -92.60 6.15
N THR A 127 1.53 -92.09 5.06
CA THR A 127 0.95 -92.92 3.99
C THR A 127 2.03 -93.74 3.29
N HIS A 128 3.18 -93.13 2.99
CA HIS A 128 4.31 -93.83 2.41
C HIS A 128 4.83 -94.92 3.34
N GLU A 129 5.03 -94.62 4.63
CA GLU A 129 5.45 -95.61 5.63
C GLU A 129 4.46 -96.78 5.74
N ALA A 130 3.16 -96.50 5.79
CA ALA A 130 2.13 -97.53 5.82
C ALA A 130 2.10 -98.38 4.55
N GLN A 131 2.29 -97.77 3.36
CA GLN A 131 2.38 -98.49 2.09
C GLN A 131 3.62 -99.39 2.05
N VAL A 132 4.79 -98.87 2.42
CA VAL A 132 6.04 -99.65 2.48
C VAL A 132 5.89 -100.83 3.45
N LYS A 133 5.37 -100.59 4.65
CA LYS A 133 5.13 -101.64 5.64
C LYS A 133 4.14 -102.69 5.15
N SER A 134 3.04 -102.29 4.52
CA SER A 134 2.07 -103.23 3.94
C SER A 134 2.67 -104.06 2.82
N LEU A 135 3.58 -103.49 2.03
CA LEU A 135 4.31 -104.21 0.98
C LEU A 135 5.29 -105.23 1.59
N GLU A 136 6.03 -104.84 2.62
CA GLU A 136 6.95 -105.73 3.36
C GLU A 136 6.19 -106.88 4.04
N GLU A 137 5.06 -106.60 4.71
CA GLU A 137 4.20 -107.60 5.33
C GLU A 137 3.62 -108.57 4.29
N PHE A 138 3.14 -108.04 3.15
CA PHE A 138 2.64 -108.86 2.04
C PHE A 138 3.74 -109.74 1.46
N GLN A 139 4.94 -109.20 1.23
CA GLN A 139 6.09 -109.95 0.75
C GLN A 139 6.41 -111.10 1.70
N LYS A 140 6.51 -110.83 3.00
CA LYS A 140 6.83 -111.84 4.00
C LYS A 140 5.77 -112.93 4.07
N ALA A 141 4.48 -112.57 4.13
CA ALA A 141 3.38 -113.52 4.15
C ALA A 141 3.36 -114.39 2.89
N TYR A 142 3.64 -113.79 1.73
CA TYR A 142 3.71 -114.51 0.46
C TYR A 142 4.93 -115.44 0.39
N GLU A 143 6.10 -115.02 0.86
CA GLU A 143 7.30 -115.86 0.93
C GLU A 143 7.10 -117.06 1.87
N GLU A 144 6.47 -116.85 3.03
CA GLU A 144 6.15 -117.92 3.98
C GLU A 144 5.12 -118.91 3.39
N GLN A 145 4.04 -118.41 2.77
CA GLN A 145 3.06 -119.25 2.07
C GLN A 145 3.69 -120.02 0.91
N SER A 146 4.53 -119.36 0.10
CA SER A 146 5.24 -120.00 -1.02
C SER A 146 6.16 -121.12 -0.53
N LYS A 147 6.89 -120.92 0.59
CA LYS A 147 7.72 -121.97 1.20
C LYS A 147 6.89 -123.12 1.75
N SER A 148 5.77 -122.83 2.42
CA SER A 148 4.85 -123.84 2.93
C SER A 148 4.18 -124.66 1.81
N GLU A 149 3.77 -124.02 0.72
CA GLU A 149 3.23 -124.70 -0.46
C GLU A 149 4.30 -125.51 -1.18
N GLU A 150 5.52 -124.98 -1.33
CA GLU A 150 6.69 -125.70 -1.87
C GLU A 150 7.00 -126.97 -1.07
N GLN A 151 6.97 -126.90 0.27
CA GLN A 151 7.14 -128.05 1.16
C GLN A 151 5.99 -129.06 1.08
N ARG A 152 4.73 -128.60 0.92
CA ARG A 152 3.54 -129.47 0.80
C ARG A 152 3.46 -130.19 -0.55
N LEU A 153 3.97 -129.58 -1.63
CA LEU A 153 3.95 -130.09 -3.00
C LEU A 153 5.15 -130.97 -3.38
N LEU A 154 6.26 -130.86 -2.65
CA LEU A 154 7.48 -131.67 -2.82
C LEU A 154 7.23 -133.19 -2.75
N ALA A 155 6.11 -133.63 -2.20
CA ALA A 155 5.74 -135.03 -2.09
C ALA A 155 5.09 -135.64 -3.36
N ASP A 156 4.49 -134.86 -4.27
CA ASP A 156 3.60 -135.43 -5.33
C ASP A 156 3.98 -135.16 -6.81
N ILE A 157 4.77 -134.14 -7.21
CA ILE A 157 5.10 -133.89 -8.63
C ILE A 157 6.51 -133.30 -8.84
N THR A 158 7.54 -134.14 -8.96
CA THR A 158 8.98 -133.77 -8.94
C THR A 158 9.56 -133.18 -10.25
N SER A 159 8.80 -132.56 -11.16
CA SER A 159 9.44 -131.92 -12.35
C SER A 159 8.69 -130.75 -13.00
N LEU A 160 7.36 -130.69 -12.90
CA LEU A 160 6.57 -129.67 -13.60
C LEU A 160 6.23 -128.44 -12.73
N VAL A 161 6.15 -128.59 -11.41
CA VAL A 161 5.59 -127.57 -10.51
C VAL A 161 6.63 -126.58 -9.96
N SER A 162 7.91 -126.96 -9.81
CA SER A 162 8.96 -126.01 -9.39
C SER A 162 9.10 -124.80 -10.33
N LYS A 163 8.96 -125.01 -11.65
CA LYS A 163 9.00 -123.91 -12.63
C LYS A 163 7.81 -122.96 -12.49
N HIS A 164 6.64 -123.48 -12.10
CA HIS A 164 5.43 -122.68 -11.89
C HIS A 164 5.54 -121.81 -10.62
N ILE A 165 6.02 -122.36 -9.50
CA ILE A 165 6.22 -121.63 -8.24
C ILE A 165 7.28 -120.53 -8.39
N VAL A 166 8.40 -120.83 -9.04
CA VAL A 166 9.44 -119.82 -9.32
C VAL A 166 8.87 -118.69 -10.18
N ARG A 167 8.13 -119.02 -11.25
CA ARG A 167 7.50 -118.01 -12.11
C ARG A 167 6.43 -117.18 -11.40
N GLN A 168 5.67 -117.75 -10.48
CA GLN A 168 4.70 -117.00 -9.67
C GLN A 168 5.41 -116.06 -8.68
N ARG A 169 6.49 -116.51 -8.04
CA ARG A 169 7.33 -115.68 -7.17
C ARG A 169 7.93 -114.50 -7.93
N GLU A 170 8.51 -114.74 -9.10
CA GLU A 170 9.04 -113.70 -9.98
C GLU A 170 7.94 -112.72 -10.43
N LEU A 171 6.74 -113.20 -10.76
CA LEU A 171 5.63 -112.33 -11.16
C LEU A 171 5.16 -111.42 -10.01
N VAL A 172 5.06 -111.96 -8.80
CA VAL A 172 4.68 -111.20 -7.60
C VAL A 172 5.78 -110.23 -7.21
N ASP A 173 7.05 -110.64 -7.27
CA ASP A 173 8.20 -109.78 -7.00
C ASP A 173 8.27 -108.60 -7.97
N VAL A 174 8.11 -108.84 -9.29
CA VAL A 174 8.04 -107.76 -10.29
C VAL A 174 6.88 -106.81 -10.02
N ARG A 175 5.70 -107.33 -9.62
CA ARG A 175 4.54 -106.50 -9.27
C ARG A 175 4.77 -105.71 -7.99
N LEU A 176 5.38 -106.32 -6.97
CA LEU A 176 5.72 -105.69 -5.70
C LEU A 176 6.71 -104.55 -5.90
N ASN A 177 7.77 -104.79 -6.68
CA ASN A 177 8.76 -103.78 -7.05
C ASN A 177 8.10 -102.63 -7.82
N SER A 178 7.22 -102.92 -8.80
CA SER A 178 6.49 -101.87 -9.53
C SER A 178 5.57 -101.03 -8.62
N LEU A 179 4.98 -101.66 -7.59
CA LEU A 179 4.12 -100.98 -6.62
C LEU A 179 4.94 -100.17 -5.62
N GLY A 180 6.09 -100.68 -5.20
CA GLY A 180 7.08 -99.96 -4.39
C GLY A 180 7.65 -98.74 -5.12
N ASP A 181 7.96 -98.87 -6.41
CA ASP A 181 8.40 -97.76 -7.25
C ASP A 181 7.31 -96.70 -7.42
N ALA A 182 6.05 -97.11 -7.62
CA ALA A 182 4.91 -96.20 -7.67
C ALA A 182 4.69 -95.46 -6.33
N ALA A 183 4.78 -96.18 -5.20
CA ALA A 183 4.68 -95.59 -3.86
C ALA A 183 5.81 -94.59 -3.58
N ARG A 184 7.04 -94.89 -4.03
CA ARG A 184 8.19 -93.98 -3.94
C ARG A 184 8.05 -92.77 -4.86
N GLY A 185 7.59 -92.96 -6.09
CA GLY A 185 7.34 -91.88 -7.05
C GLY A 185 6.26 -90.91 -6.58
N ASN A 186 5.17 -91.42 -6.00
CA ASN A 186 4.13 -90.59 -5.39
C ASN A 186 4.67 -89.80 -4.19
N LYS A 187 5.52 -90.43 -3.37
CA LYS A 187 6.17 -89.78 -2.24
C LYS A 187 7.08 -88.63 -2.68
N THR A 188 7.96 -88.87 -3.66
CA THR A 188 8.86 -87.83 -4.19
C THR A 188 8.07 -86.67 -4.80
N PHE A 189 7.02 -86.96 -5.56
CA PHE A 189 6.15 -85.92 -6.14
C PHE A 189 5.50 -85.04 -5.06
N LEU A 190 4.93 -85.65 -4.01
CA LEU A 190 4.31 -84.90 -2.90
C LEU A 190 5.34 -84.08 -2.11
N ASP A 191 6.54 -84.60 -1.90
CA ASP A 191 7.61 -83.89 -1.18
C ASP A 191 8.14 -82.69 -1.95
N GLU A 192 8.33 -82.84 -3.27
CA GLU A 192 8.72 -81.74 -4.16
C GLU A 192 7.66 -80.63 -4.16
N HIS A 193 6.38 -80.99 -4.31
CA HIS A 193 5.29 -80.02 -4.31
C HIS A 193 5.10 -79.33 -2.95
N THR A 194 5.24 -80.06 -1.85
CA THR A 194 5.19 -79.50 -0.49
C THR A 194 6.35 -78.51 -0.29
N SER A 195 7.56 -78.89 -0.69
CA SER A 195 8.75 -78.02 -0.58
C SER A 195 8.62 -76.75 -1.42
N ALA A 196 8.07 -76.89 -2.64
CA ALA A 196 7.79 -75.75 -3.51
C ALA A 196 6.73 -74.82 -2.90
N MET A 197 5.65 -75.38 -2.33
CA MET A 197 4.59 -74.60 -1.67
C MET A 197 5.11 -73.85 -0.45
N GLU A 198 5.97 -74.47 0.36
CA GLU A 198 6.62 -73.82 1.49
C GLU A 198 7.51 -72.65 1.03
N GLY A 199 8.30 -72.86 -0.04
CA GLY A 199 9.14 -71.82 -0.63
C GLY A 199 8.33 -70.62 -1.14
N VAL A 200 7.25 -70.87 -1.89
CA VAL A 200 6.35 -69.82 -2.39
C VAL A 200 5.68 -69.08 -1.24
N THR A 201 5.19 -69.80 -0.22
CA THR A 201 4.53 -69.19 0.96
C THR A 201 5.49 -68.27 1.72
N LYS A 202 6.74 -68.71 1.94
CA LYS A 202 7.76 -67.91 2.61
C LYS A 202 8.16 -66.66 1.82
N ASP A 203 8.37 -66.78 0.51
CA ASP A 203 8.72 -65.63 -0.32
C ASP A 203 7.57 -64.63 -0.42
N ALA A 204 6.33 -65.12 -0.56
CA ALA A 204 5.13 -64.28 -0.57
C ALA A 204 4.96 -63.53 0.77
N LYS A 205 5.15 -64.22 1.91
CA LYS A 205 5.14 -63.60 3.24
C LYS A 205 6.16 -62.48 3.36
N ARG A 206 7.43 -62.75 3.02
CA ARG A 206 8.51 -61.75 3.07
C ARG A 206 8.21 -60.51 2.21
N LYS A 207 7.76 -60.72 0.97
CA LYS A 207 7.40 -59.62 0.06
C LYS A 207 6.23 -58.80 0.60
N TRP A 208 5.23 -59.47 1.19
CA TRP A 208 4.09 -58.80 1.80
C TRP A 208 4.51 -57.97 3.02
N GLU A 209 5.35 -58.49 3.90
CA GLU A 209 5.87 -57.76 5.07
C GLU A 209 6.62 -56.49 4.65
N MET A 210 7.51 -56.60 3.65
CA MET A 210 8.21 -55.43 3.09
C MET A 210 7.25 -54.39 2.52
N PHE A 211 6.23 -54.82 1.79
CA PHE A 211 5.22 -53.92 1.23
C PHE A 211 4.41 -53.23 2.33
N ALA A 212 3.95 -53.99 3.34
CA ALA A 212 3.18 -53.46 4.45
C ALA A 212 3.99 -52.43 5.24
N GLU A 213 5.25 -52.71 5.56
CA GLU A 213 6.14 -51.77 6.25
C GLU A 213 6.34 -50.47 5.45
N GLN A 214 6.57 -50.59 4.14
CA GLN A 214 6.69 -49.43 3.27
C GLN A 214 5.41 -48.60 3.23
N ALA A 215 4.25 -49.25 3.05
CA ALA A 215 2.95 -48.58 3.01
C ALA A 215 2.62 -47.87 4.34
N GLU A 216 2.96 -48.48 5.48
CA GLU A 216 2.83 -47.85 6.79
C GLU A 216 3.73 -46.62 6.93
N ASN A 217 4.99 -46.72 6.50
CA ASN A 217 5.95 -45.62 6.55
C ASN A 217 5.48 -44.46 5.66
N ASP A 218 5.04 -44.74 4.44
CA ASP A 218 4.52 -43.73 3.51
C ASP A 218 3.30 -43.00 4.08
N CYS A 219 2.39 -43.69 4.79
CA CYS A 219 1.27 -43.05 5.48
C CYS A 219 1.74 -42.11 6.62
N LYS A 220 2.74 -42.53 7.42
CA LYS A 220 3.31 -41.72 8.51
C LYS A 220 4.04 -40.48 7.98
N VAL A 221 4.87 -40.67 6.95
CA VAL A 221 5.59 -39.58 6.26
C VAL A 221 4.60 -38.63 5.60
N GLY A 222 3.56 -39.14 4.92
CA GLY A 222 2.50 -38.34 4.32
C GLY A 222 1.78 -37.45 5.34
N SER A 223 1.37 -38.03 6.48
CA SER A 223 0.72 -37.29 7.56
C SER A 223 1.63 -36.19 8.15
N SER A 224 2.87 -36.52 8.50
CA SER A 224 3.84 -35.53 9.02
C SER A 224 4.18 -34.43 8.02
N PHE A 225 4.37 -34.78 6.75
CA PHE A 225 4.61 -33.82 5.67
C PHE A 225 3.43 -32.85 5.49
N SER A 226 2.19 -33.35 5.52
CA SER A 226 0.99 -32.51 5.44
C SER A 226 0.93 -31.50 6.58
N SER A 227 1.27 -31.92 7.81
CA SER A 227 1.33 -31.05 8.98
C SER A 227 2.42 -29.99 8.85
N ALA A 228 3.62 -30.37 8.38
CA ALA A 228 4.71 -29.42 8.17
C ALA A 228 4.35 -28.37 7.10
N LYS A 229 3.66 -28.79 6.03
CA LYS A 229 3.16 -27.89 4.98
C LYS A 229 2.10 -26.92 5.51
N HIS A 230 1.16 -27.42 6.31
CA HIS A 230 0.18 -26.57 6.99
C HIS A 230 0.85 -25.52 7.88
N CYS A 231 1.78 -25.92 8.75
CA CYS A 231 2.49 -24.97 9.62
C CYS A 231 3.20 -23.88 8.82
N ARG A 232 3.87 -24.23 7.72
CA ARG A 232 4.54 -23.25 6.86
C ARG A 232 3.54 -22.29 6.23
N MET A 233 2.43 -22.80 5.71
CA MET A 233 1.41 -21.97 5.07
C MET A 233 0.72 -21.05 6.08
N GLU A 234 0.48 -21.54 7.30
CA GLU A 234 -0.07 -20.76 8.42
C GLU A 234 0.83 -19.56 8.78
N THR A 235 2.16 -19.76 8.78
CA THR A 235 3.14 -18.67 8.95
C THR A 235 3.01 -17.64 7.83
N ILE A 236 2.97 -18.07 6.57
CA ILE A 236 2.86 -17.16 5.42
C ILE A 236 1.54 -16.37 5.48
N MET A 237 0.43 -17.04 5.76
CA MET A 237 -0.87 -16.39 5.91
C MET A 237 -0.88 -15.38 7.07
N GLN A 238 -0.17 -15.68 8.17
CA GLN A 238 -0.02 -14.75 9.29
C GLN A 238 0.80 -13.52 8.91
N GLU A 239 1.90 -13.69 8.18
CA GLU A 239 2.70 -12.58 7.65
C GLU A 239 1.89 -11.69 6.71
N CYS A 240 1.06 -12.30 5.84
CA CYS A 240 0.13 -11.56 4.98
C CYS A 240 -0.87 -10.75 5.81
N ALA A 241 -1.50 -11.34 6.82
CA ALA A 241 -2.44 -10.63 7.70
C ALA A 241 -1.76 -9.45 8.41
N CYS A 242 -0.58 -9.66 9.00
CA CYS A 242 0.19 -8.59 9.64
C CYS A 242 0.57 -7.46 8.67
N THR A 243 0.85 -7.80 7.41
CA THR A 243 1.19 -6.82 6.37
C THR A 243 -0.03 -5.97 5.99
N VAL A 244 -1.20 -6.59 5.85
CA VAL A 244 -2.47 -5.89 5.59
C VAL A 244 -2.83 -4.96 6.75
N ASP A 245 -2.69 -5.42 7.99
CA ASP A 245 -2.90 -4.60 9.19
C ASP A 245 -1.97 -3.38 9.21
N SER A 246 -0.69 -3.62 8.93
CA SER A 246 0.33 -2.57 8.87
C SER A 246 0.01 -1.56 7.78
N ALA A 247 -0.39 -2.01 6.59
CA ALA A 247 -0.78 -1.14 5.48
C ALA A 247 -2.01 -0.28 5.84
N ALA A 248 -3.03 -0.87 6.46
CA ALA A 248 -4.22 -0.15 6.93
C ALA A 248 -3.87 0.93 7.96
N GLN A 249 -2.98 0.62 8.92
CA GLN A 249 -2.50 1.59 9.89
C GLN A 249 -1.66 2.71 9.26
N GLN A 250 -0.79 2.37 8.30
CA GLN A 250 0.02 3.36 7.59
C GLN A 250 -0.87 4.31 6.77
N TRP A 251 -1.94 3.81 6.16
CA TRP A 251 -2.89 4.65 5.45
C TRP A 251 -3.54 5.70 6.39
N LYS A 252 -4.04 5.25 7.54
CA LYS A 252 -4.61 6.15 8.58
C LYS A 252 -3.63 7.22 9.03
N LYS A 253 -2.37 6.84 9.28
CA LYS A 253 -1.32 7.77 9.68
C LYS A 253 -1.00 8.78 8.58
N SER A 254 -0.92 8.34 7.33
CA SER A 254 -0.68 9.21 6.18
C SER A 254 -1.80 10.20 5.98
N HIS A 255 -3.07 9.78 6.06
CA HIS A 255 -4.22 10.69 5.99
C HIS A 255 -4.14 11.76 7.10
N ALA A 256 -3.95 11.34 8.36
CA ALA A 256 -3.83 12.26 9.48
C ALA A 256 -2.67 13.26 9.30
N ALA A 257 -1.51 12.81 8.82
CA ALA A 257 -0.35 13.66 8.60
C ALA A 257 -0.58 14.69 7.48
N VAL A 258 -1.25 14.30 6.38
CA VAL A 258 -1.59 15.23 5.31
C VAL A 258 -2.62 16.25 5.77
N ASN A 259 -3.62 15.83 6.54
CA ASN A 259 -4.63 16.75 7.08
C ASN A 259 -4.01 17.76 8.08
N ASP A 260 -3.12 17.30 8.97
CA ASP A 260 -2.37 18.18 9.89
C ASP A 260 -1.51 19.21 9.12
N LEU A 261 -0.80 18.77 8.07
CA LEU A 261 -0.03 19.66 7.22
C LEU A 261 -0.94 20.70 6.52
N CYS A 262 -2.07 20.25 6.01
CA CYS A 262 -3.01 21.09 5.28
C CYS A 262 -3.63 22.16 6.17
N THR A 263 -4.11 21.78 7.36
CA THR A 263 -4.66 22.71 8.35
C THR A 263 -3.62 23.72 8.81
N LYS A 264 -2.36 23.28 9.01
CA LYS A 264 -1.25 24.19 9.31
C LYS A 264 -0.99 25.19 8.18
N GLN A 265 -0.99 24.74 6.92
CA GLN A 265 -0.82 25.62 5.77
C GLN A 265 -1.93 26.66 5.65
N VAL A 266 -3.19 26.26 5.87
CA VAL A 266 -4.33 27.21 5.90
C VAL A 266 -4.12 28.26 6.98
N ALA A 267 -3.71 27.85 8.19
CA ALA A 267 -3.44 28.79 9.28
C ALA A 267 -2.28 29.76 8.97
N GLU A 268 -1.21 29.27 8.32
CA GLU A 268 -0.09 30.12 7.88
C GLU A 268 -0.54 31.14 6.81
N VAL A 269 -1.36 30.73 5.84
CA VAL A 269 -1.93 31.62 4.82
C VAL A 269 -2.84 32.68 5.47
N GLU A 270 -3.70 32.29 6.41
CA GLU A 270 -4.57 33.22 7.13
C GLU A 270 -3.78 34.30 7.89
N VAL A 271 -2.66 33.93 8.53
CA VAL A 271 -1.78 34.89 9.22
C VAL A 271 -1.15 35.86 8.24
N LEU A 272 -0.65 35.38 7.09
CA LEU A 272 -0.06 36.23 6.05
C LEU A 272 -1.09 37.18 5.44
N VAL A 273 -2.29 36.68 5.13
CA VAL A 273 -3.41 37.49 4.60
C VAL A 273 -3.80 38.58 5.60
N ARG A 274 -3.97 38.22 6.88
CA ARG A 274 -4.31 39.19 7.93
C ARG A 274 -3.25 40.28 8.06
N GLY A 275 -1.96 39.90 8.11
CA GLY A 275 -0.87 40.87 8.16
C GLY A 275 -0.81 41.79 6.93
N ALA A 276 -1.13 41.28 5.74
CA ALA A 276 -1.20 42.09 4.53
C ALA A 276 -2.40 43.07 4.54
N ILE A 277 -3.56 42.65 5.06
CA ILE A 277 -4.73 43.52 5.27
C ILE A 277 -4.41 44.63 6.27
N GLU A 278 -3.81 44.29 7.42
CA GLU A 278 -3.38 45.26 8.44
C GLU A 278 -2.38 46.28 7.85
N ASN A 279 -1.43 45.83 7.04
CA ASN A 279 -0.48 46.72 6.36
C ASN A 279 -1.17 47.65 5.35
N ASN A 280 -2.18 47.18 4.63
CA ASN A 280 -2.98 48.00 3.72
C ASN A 280 -3.81 49.06 4.48
N GLU A 281 -4.33 48.70 5.66
CA GLU A 281 -5.01 49.66 6.55
C GLU A 281 -4.05 50.74 7.05
N GLN A 282 -2.85 50.35 7.50
CA GLN A 282 -1.83 51.27 7.95
C GLN A 282 -1.37 52.22 6.83
N HIS A 283 -1.12 51.70 5.63
CA HIS A 283 -0.72 52.50 4.48
C HIS A 283 -1.79 53.54 4.07
N GLU A 284 -3.07 53.17 4.15
CA GLU A 284 -4.16 54.08 3.88
C GLU A 284 -4.25 55.21 4.93
N ALA A 285 -4.05 54.89 6.21
CA ALA A 285 -3.98 55.88 7.28
C ALA A 285 -2.80 56.85 7.13
N GLU A 286 -1.62 56.34 6.75
CA GLU A 286 -0.43 57.16 6.48
C GLU A 286 -0.64 58.13 5.32
N ILE A 287 -1.28 57.67 4.24
CA ILE A 287 -1.62 58.53 3.10
C ILE A 287 -2.67 59.56 3.50
N ALA A 288 -3.72 59.18 4.24
CA ALA A 288 -4.73 60.11 4.72
C ALA A 288 -4.11 61.21 5.61
N SER A 289 -3.18 60.84 6.50
CA SER A 289 -2.42 61.80 7.32
C SER A 289 -1.56 62.73 6.46
N SER A 290 -0.82 62.18 5.48
CA SER A 290 0.04 62.94 4.58
C SER A 290 -0.76 63.93 3.72
N ARG A 291 -1.95 63.50 3.26
CA ARG A 291 -2.91 64.35 2.55
C ARG A 291 -3.38 65.51 3.42
N ALA A 292 -3.77 65.26 4.67
CA ALA A 292 -4.23 66.31 5.57
C ALA A 292 -3.16 67.40 5.78
N LEU A 293 -1.90 66.97 5.99
CA LEU A 293 -0.75 67.88 6.10
C LEU A 293 -0.51 68.68 4.82
N ALA A 294 -0.59 68.02 3.66
CA ALA A 294 -0.42 68.66 2.36
C ALA A 294 -1.51 69.70 2.05
N GLU A 295 -2.79 69.37 2.35
CA GLU A 295 -3.92 70.29 2.20
C GLU A 295 -3.81 71.49 3.16
N GLU A 296 -3.39 71.26 4.40
CA GLU A 296 -3.12 72.32 5.38
C GLU A 296 -2.00 73.24 4.88
N GLN A 297 -0.88 72.68 4.45
CA GLN A 297 0.26 73.45 3.93
C GLN A 297 -0.16 74.27 2.69
N ALA A 298 -0.88 73.68 1.75
CA ALA A 298 -1.39 74.39 0.58
C ALA A 298 -2.35 75.53 0.95
N SER A 299 -3.15 75.33 2.00
CA SER A 299 -4.04 76.37 2.54
C SER A 299 -3.26 77.51 3.18
N ASN A 300 -2.24 77.19 3.98
CA ASN A 300 -1.38 78.16 4.66
C ASN A 300 -0.56 78.96 3.64
N SER A 301 0.13 78.30 2.71
CA SER A 301 0.90 78.98 1.66
C SER A 301 0.00 79.83 0.76
N SER A 302 -1.19 79.38 0.41
CA SER A 302 -2.14 80.20 -0.35
C SER A 302 -2.56 81.44 0.44
N LYS A 303 -2.76 81.34 1.75
CA LYS A 303 -3.12 82.47 2.62
C LYS A 303 -1.95 83.45 2.77
N GLU A 304 -0.73 82.96 2.97
CA GLU A 304 0.50 83.76 3.03
C GLU A 304 0.71 84.54 1.73
N ILE A 305 0.65 83.89 0.57
CA ILE A 305 0.82 84.56 -0.72
C ILE A 305 -0.28 85.61 -0.95
N LEU A 306 -1.53 85.32 -0.56
CA LEU A 306 -2.62 86.30 -0.67
C LEU A 306 -2.36 87.53 0.22
N GLN A 307 -1.85 87.31 1.43
CA GLN A 307 -1.47 88.38 2.36
C GLN A 307 -0.30 89.20 1.81
N ASP A 308 0.72 88.56 1.23
CA ASP A 308 1.86 89.25 0.60
C ASP A 308 1.41 90.12 -0.57
N ILE A 309 0.46 89.65 -1.38
CA ILE A 309 -0.15 90.44 -2.45
C ILE A 309 -0.90 91.65 -1.88
N ASP A 310 -1.63 91.49 -0.77
CA ASP A 310 -2.32 92.59 -0.11
C ASP A 310 -1.34 93.63 0.46
N ASN A 311 -0.29 93.18 1.13
CA ASN A 311 0.77 94.04 1.65
C ASN A 311 1.47 94.82 0.52
N LEU A 312 1.82 94.15 -0.57
CA LEU A 312 2.42 94.78 -1.77
C LEU A 312 1.48 95.79 -2.43
N LEU A 313 0.19 95.51 -2.51
CA LEU A 313 -0.81 96.44 -3.03
C LEU A 313 -0.92 97.69 -2.16
N GLU A 314 -0.88 97.52 -0.84
CA GLU A 314 -0.93 98.62 0.11
C GLU A 314 0.35 99.47 0.05
N GLU A 315 1.52 98.84 -0.02
CA GLU A 315 2.80 99.51 -0.21
C GLU A 315 2.86 100.26 -1.55
N ALA A 316 2.36 99.65 -2.64
CA ALA A 316 2.26 100.30 -3.94
C ALA A 316 1.31 101.51 -3.90
N ARG A 317 0.18 101.42 -3.20
CA ARG A 317 -0.73 102.57 -2.99
C ARG A 317 -0.06 103.68 -2.19
N ASN A 318 0.61 103.34 -1.09
CA ASN A 318 1.34 104.30 -0.26
C ASN A 318 2.46 104.99 -1.04
N SER A 319 3.24 104.22 -1.81
CA SER A 319 4.27 104.74 -2.72
C SER A 319 3.67 105.66 -3.79
N THR A 320 2.59 105.24 -4.44
CA THR A 320 1.88 106.07 -5.43
C THR A 320 1.36 107.36 -4.80
N SER A 321 0.77 107.30 -3.61
CA SER A 321 0.31 108.48 -2.87
C SER A 321 1.46 109.43 -2.57
N ARG A 322 2.61 108.92 -2.13
CA ARG A 322 3.83 109.73 -1.89
C ARG A 322 4.31 110.41 -3.16
N VAL A 323 4.36 109.67 -4.28
CA VAL A 323 4.74 110.23 -5.59
C VAL A 323 3.76 111.32 -6.01
N VAL A 324 2.45 111.07 -5.92
CA VAL A 324 1.41 112.06 -6.23
C VAL A 324 1.58 113.30 -5.37
N SER A 325 1.70 113.18 -4.05
CA SER A 325 1.94 114.33 -3.16
C SER A 325 3.23 115.08 -3.48
N THR A 326 4.30 114.38 -3.89
CA THR A 326 5.57 115.00 -4.29
C THR A 326 5.42 115.74 -5.63
N VAL A 327 4.71 115.15 -6.60
CA VAL A 327 4.39 115.78 -7.88
C VAL A 327 3.50 117.00 -7.69
N GLU A 328 2.50 116.94 -6.81
CA GLU A 328 1.67 118.07 -6.43
C GLU A 328 2.50 119.19 -5.80
N ALA A 329 3.41 118.87 -4.87
CA ALA A 329 4.32 119.85 -4.28
C ALA A 329 5.24 120.50 -5.33
N HIS A 330 5.86 119.71 -6.21
CA HIS A 330 6.67 120.24 -7.32
C HIS A 330 5.84 121.09 -8.29
N SER A 331 4.58 120.71 -8.55
CA SER A 331 3.67 121.49 -9.40
C SER A 331 3.41 122.86 -8.80
N VAL A 332 3.21 122.95 -7.47
CA VAL A 332 3.07 124.22 -6.75
C VAL A 332 4.34 125.05 -6.83
N GLU A 333 5.52 124.44 -6.65
CA GLU A 333 6.80 125.15 -6.77
C GLU A 333 7.06 125.67 -8.19
N ILE A 334 6.75 124.88 -9.23
CA ILE A 334 6.84 125.31 -10.63
C ILE A 334 5.88 126.46 -10.91
N GLN A 335 4.64 126.39 -10.38
CA GLN A 335 3.70 127.49 -10.52
C GLN A 335 4.23 128.77 -9.86
N HIS A 336 4.78 128.68 -8.65
CA HIS A 336 5.44 129.81 -7.98
C HIS A 336 6.67 130.34 -8.74
N LEU A 337 7.46 129.45 -9.36
CA LEU A 337 8.60 129.83 -10.22
C LEU A 337 8.13 130.52 -11.49
N GLN A 338 7.05 130.04 -12.12
CA GLN A 338 6.45 130.63 -13.31
C GLN A 338 5.86 132.02 -12.99
N GLU A 339 5.17 132.15 -11.86
CA GLU A 339 4.68 133.43 -11.35
C GLU A 339 5.84 134.41 -11.08
N ASN A 340 6.90 133.97 -10.39
CA ASN A 340 8.10 134.78 -10.17
C ASN A 340 8.82 135.16 -11.47
N HIS A 341 8.99 134.22 -12.40
CA HIS A 341 9.63 134.49 -13.69
C HIS A 341 8.79 135.45 -14.52
N SER A 342 7.46 135.30 -14.54
CA SER A 342 6.56 136.25 -15.19
C SER A 342 6.65 137.63 -14.55
N GLY A 343 6.76 137.69 -13.22
CA GLY A 343 7.00 138.91 -12.45
C GLY A 343 8.35 139.56 -12.77
N GLN A 344 9.44 138.80 -12.78
CA GLN A 344 10.77 139.29 -13.13
C GLN A 344 10.88 139.69 -14.60
N THR A 345 10.27 138.93 -15.52
CA THR A 345 10.22 139.27 -16.95
C THR A 345 9.43 140.55 -17.16
N SER A 346 8.30 140.73 -16.45
CA SER A 346 7.57 141.99 -16.45
C SER A 346 8.43 143.14 -15.88
N GLY A 347 9.20 142.89 -14.82
CA GLY A 347 10.13 143.85 -14.22
C GLY A 347 11.27 144.25 -15.17
N VAL A 348 11.87 143.29 -15.88
CA VAL A 348 12.88 143.50 -16.93
C VAL A 348 12.28 144.24 -18.11
N ASN A 349 11.07 143.87 -18.57
CA ASN A 349 10.38 144.58 -19.64
C ASN A 349 10.11 146.03 -19.25
N THR A 350 9.64 146.28 -18.03
CA THR A 350 9.41 147.64 -17.50
C THR A 350 10.73 148.43 -17.36
N HIS A 351 11.84 147.77 -16.99
CA HIS A 351 13.17 148.39 -16.92
C HIS A 351 13.75 148.67 -18.29
N ALA A 352 13.58 147.78 -19.27
CA ALA A 352 13.96 147.98 -20.65
C ALA A 352 13.14 149.13 -21.26
N GLU A 353 11.84 149.19 -21.00
CA GLU A 353 10.95 150.24 -21.47
C GLU A 353 11.28 151.60 -20.82
N LYS A 354 11.63 151.63 -19.53
CA LYS A 354 12.19 152.82 -18.86
C LYS A 354 13.56 153.22 -19.42
N ALA A 355 14.44 152.27 -19.71
CA ALA A 355 15.77 152.53 -20.29
C ALA A 355 15.70 153.03 -21.74
N PHE A 356 14.73 152.53 -22.53
CA PHE A 356 14.43 153.03 -23.87
C PHE A 356 13.78 154.42 -23.82
N GLN A 357 12.94 154.72 -22.82
CA GLN A 357 12.40 156.06 -22.60
C GLN A 357 13.45 157.07 -22.08
N SER A 358 14.50 156.63 -21.38
CA SER A 358 15.50 157.52 -20.78
C SER A 358 16.74 157.80 -21.63
N SER A 359 16.99 157.03 -22.70
CA SER A 359 18.23 157.13 -23.50
C SER A 359 18.06 157.71 -24.92
N TYR A 360 16.85 158.17 -25.29
CA TYR A 360 16.62 158.89 -26.57
C TYR A 360 15.68 160.10 -26.42
N ARG A 361 16.01 161.00 -25.49
CA ARG A 361 15.59 162.40 -25.58
C ARG A 361 16.73 163.36 -25.28
#